data_AF-A0A348XEH5-F1
#
_entry.id   AF-A0A348XEH5-F1
#
_cell.length_a   1.000
_cell.length_b   1.000
_cell.length_c   1.000
_cell.angle_alpha   90.00
_cell.angle_beta   90.00
_cell.angle_gamma   90.00
#
_symmetry.space_group_name_H-M   'P 1'
#
loop_
_entity.id
_entity.type
_entity.pdbx_description
1 polymer ?
#
loop_
_entity_poly.entity_id
_entity_poly.type
_entity_poly.pdbx_seq_one_letter_code
_entity_poly.pdbx_strand_id
1 'polypeptide(L)'
;MAKKKKPMQEGIVCPDHPNTQAVDRCHACHRPVCDECAKEIKGNVYCSVQCGADDARTTENISKQKKKLPLGKIAGVIVLLGLVGGGFWIKENKPELFNKVKEKTQNAAADIKEKAASIDPAARSALNKRLDEFQFAVDNESTEKALAFFTDQARFYKKDAKQPARASSLIKLIKTYADDDFKVEKEGAWKRNSDGSKFAVSATLHMIKREITGNVNRTLPVTIYMRKDSSEWKIEKVKAHSDVTAKRGA
;
A
#
# COMPACT_ATOMS: atom_id res chain seq x y z
N MET A 1 -50.35 -5.81 -0.53
CA MET A 1 -50.41 -6.41 0.83
C MET A 1 -49.55 -5.55 1.75
N ALA A 2 -50.16 -4.81 2.68
CA ALA A 2 -49.41 -3.98 3.63
C ALA A 2 -48.66 -4.90 4.62
N LYS A 3 -47.33 -4.80 4.67
CA LYS A 3 -46.54 -5.53 5.68
C LYS A 3 -46.90 -4.95 7.05
N LYS A 4 -47.41 -5.79 7.97
CA LYS A 4 -47.59 -5.40 9.38
C LYS A 4 -46.22 -4.98 9.93
N LYS A 5 -46.05 -3.69 10.27
CA LYS A 5 -44.85 -3.19 10.94
C LYS A 5 -44.75 -3.85 12.32
N LYS A 6 -43.57 -4.35 12.69
CA LYS A 6 -43.31 -4.90 14.03
C LYS A 6 -43.37 -3.73 15.03
N PRO A 7 -44.10 -3.84 16.15
CA PRO A 7 -44.16 -2.76 17.13
C PRO A 7 -42.77 -2.47 17.67
N MET A 8 -42.47 -1.18 17.85
CA MET A 8 -41.25 -0.70 18.48
C MET A 8 -41.19 -1.19 19.93
N GLN A 9 -40.00 -1.53 20.44
CA GLN A 9 -39.82 -1.97 21.82
C GLN A 9 -40.23 -0.86 22.80
N GLU A 10 -40.95 -1.22 23.86
CA GLU A 10 -41.35 -0.32 24.94
C GLU A 10 -40.12 0.26 25.66
N GLY A 11 -40.16 1.56 26.00
CA GLY A 11 -39.10 2.25 26.73
C GLY A 11 -38.01 2.93 25.91
N ILE A 12 -38.02 2.84 24.58
CA ILE A 12 -37.09 3.61 23.73
C ILE A 12 -37.64 5.01 23.49
N VAL A 13 -36.92 6.04 23.93
CA VAL A 13 -37.29 7.46 23.78
C VAL A 13 -36.57 8.13 22.62
N CYS A 14 -37.13 9.22 22.11
CA CYS A 14 -36.48 10.03 21.09
C CYS A 14 -35.30 10.82 21.68
N PRO A 15 -34.12 10.85 21.05
CA PRO A 15 -32.96 11.60 21.57
C PRO A 15 -33.20 13.11 21.64
N ASP A 16 -34.01 13.64 20.71
CA ASP A 16 -34.34 15.06 20.64
C ASP A 16 -35.52 15.42 21.56
N HIS A 17 -36.36 14.43 21.92
CA HIS A 17 -37.49 14.58 22.82
C HIS A 17 -37.50 13.46 23.86
N PRO A 18 -36.73 13.59 24.96
CA PRO A 18 -36.58 12.53 25.97
C PRO A 18 -37.87 12.10 26.66
N ASN A 19 -38.88 12.97 26.67
CA ASN A 19 -40.20 12.70 27.26
C ASN A 19 -41.17 12.01 26.28
N THR A 20 -40.75 11.77 25.04
CA THR A 20 -41.61 11.23 23.98
C THR A 20 -41.08 9.87 23.52
N GLN A 21 -41.96 8.87 23.51
CA GLN A 21 -41.62 7.53 23.04
C GLN A 21 -41.35 7.54 21.54
N ALA A 22 -40.31 6.81 21.12
CA ALA A 22 -39.99 6.67 19.71
C ALA A 22 -40.94 5.69 19.03
N VAL A 23 -41.40 6.03 17.82
CA VAL A 23 -42.37 5.24 17.04
C VAL A 23 -41.69 4.41 15.93
N ASP A 24 -40.54 4.85 15.44
CA ASP A 24 -39.75 4.15 14.40
C ASP A 24 -38.24 4.45 14.56
N ARG A 25 -37.41 3.86 13.71
CA ARG A 25 -35.97 4.16 13.63
C ARG A 25 -35.62 4.77 12.27
N CYS A 26 -34.74 5.75 12.26
CA CYS A 26 -34.23 6.33 11.02
C CYS A 26 -33.57 5.26 10.15
N HIS A 27 -33.97 5.14 8.88
CA HIS A 27 -33.44 4.15 7.95
C HIS A 27 -31.93 4.32 7.69
N ALA A 28 -31.44 5.57 7.72
CA ALA A 28 -30.05 5.89 7.42
C ALA A 28 -29.09 5.69 8.62
N CYS A 29 -29.44 6.23 9.79
CA CYS A 29 -28.55 6.28 10.95
C CYS A 29 -29.02 5.40 12.12
N HIS A 30 -30.17 4.72 11.97
CA HIS A 30 -30.79 3.83 12.96
C HIS A 30 -31.13 4.46 14.32
N ARG A 31 -31.09 5.80 14.43
CA ARG A 31 -31.53 6.51 15.62
C ARG A 31 -33.04 6.38 15.82
N PRO A 32 -33.52 6.16 17.04
CA PRO A 32 -34.96 6.15 17.33
C PRO A 32 -35.56 7.54 17.13
N VAL A 33 -36.75 7.62 16.55
CA VAL A 33 -37.46 8.88 16.25
C VAL A 33 -38.89 8.82 16.79
N CYS A 34 -39.33 9.92 17.42
CA CYS A 34 -40.75 10.10 17.75
C CYS A 34 -41.55 10.55 16.52
N ASP A 35 -42.87 10.60 16.66
CA ASP A 35 -43.79 10.94 15.58
C ASP A 35 -43.55 12.35 14.99
N GLU A 36 -43.11 13.30 15.83
CA GLU A 36 -42.79 14.67 15.41
C GLU A 36 -41.51 14.77 14.55
N CYS A 37 -40.50 13.97 14.92
CA CYS A 37 -39.20 13.92 14.24
C CYS A 37 -39.22 13.02 13.00
N ALA A 38 -40.17 12.09 12.91
CA ALA A 38 -40.29 11.16 11.80
C ALA A 38 -40.65 11.88 10.49
N LYS A 39 -39.78 11.79 9.49
CA LYS A 39 -40.05 12.26 8.12
C LYS A 39 -40.14 11.04 7.20
N GLU A 40 -41.30 10.82 6.61
CA GLU A 40 -41.49 9.74 5.65
C GLU A 40 -41.09 10.18 4.24
N ILE A 41 -40.07 9.54 3.68
CA ILE A 41 -39.54 9.82 2.34
C ILE A 41 -39.48 8.50 1.58
N LYS A 42 -40.23 8.38 0.49
CA LYS A 42 -40.29 7.16 -0.35
C LYS A 42 -40.63 5.88 0.46
N GLY A 43 -41.48 5.99 1.48
CA GLY A 43 -41.93 4.86 2.31
C GLY A 43 -40.96 4.43 3.41
N ASN A 44 -39.84 5.14 3.59
CA ASN A 44 -38.90 4.96 4.70
C ASN A 44 -38.98 6.15 5.66
N VAL A 45 -38.74 5.89 6.95
CA VAL A 45 -38.72 6.92 7.99
C VAL A 45 -37.30 7.42 8.24
N TYR A 46 -37.12 8.74 8.30
CA TYR A 46 -35.85 9.39 8.57
C TYR A 46 -35.97 10.42 9.70
N CYS A 47 -34.89 10.64 10.46
CA CYS A 47 -34.85 11.67 11.50
C CYS A 47 -34.66 13.10 10.94
N SER A 48 -34.23 13.22 9.69
CA SER A 48 -34.06 14.50 9.00
C SER A 48 -34.12 14.32 7.48
N VAL A 49 -34.40 15.40 6.77
CA VAL A 49 -34.34 15.44 5.29
C VAL A 49 -32.92 15.11 4.80
N GLN A 50 -31.90 15.57 5.53
CA GLN A 50 -30.49 15.31 5.21
C GLN A 50 -30.18 13.80 5.26
N CYS A 51 -30.65 13.08 6.28
CA CYS A 51 -30.49 11.63 6.36
C CYS A 51 -31.17 10.90 5.19
N GLY A 52 -32.33 11.39 4.72
CA GLY A 52 -32.98 10.85 3.52
C GLY A 52 -32.16 11.07 2.24
N ALA A 53 -31.55 12.25 2.10
CA ALA A 53 -30.70 12.58 0.96
C ALA A 53 -29.40 11.75 0.95
N ASP A 54 -28.76 11.56 2.11
CA ASP A 54 -27.51 10.80 2.24
C ASP A 54 -27.72 9.30 1.99
N ASP A 55 -28.85 8.74 2.45
CA ASP A 55 -29.23 7.34 2.17
C ASP A 55 -29.51 7.12 0.67
N ALA A 56 -30.19 8.06 0.01
CA ALA A 56 -30.41 7.99 -1.44
C ALA A 56 -29.09 7.99 -2.23
N ARG A 57 -28.11 8.81 -1.84
CA ARG A 57 -26.78 8.83 -2.47
C ARG A 57 -26.01 7.53 -2.21
N THR A 58 -26.10 7.01 -0.99
CA THR A 58 -25.39 5.79 -0.59
C THR A 58 -25.94 4.58 -1.34
N THR A 59 -27.26 4.44 -1.42
CA THR A 59 -27.91 3.36 -2.18
C THR A 59 -27.64 3.45 -3.67
N GLU A 60 -27.59 4.65 -4.25
CA GLU A 60 -27.19 4.84 -5.65
C GLU A 60 -25.74 4.40 -5.90
N ASN A 61 -24.81 4.78 -5.02
CA ASN A 61 -23.39 4.37 -5.12
C ASN A 61 -23.21 2.86 -4.96
N ILE A 62 -23.94 2.23 -4.02
CA ILE A 62 -23.92 0.78 -3.82
C ILE A 62 -24.54 0.07 -5.03
N SER A 63 -25.62 0.60 -5.61
CA SER A 63 -26.25 0.01 -6.80
C SER A 63 -25.32 0.06 -8.03
N LYS A 64 -24.54 1.14 -8.17
CA LYS A 64 -23.51 1.27 -9.21
C LYS A 64 -22.33 0.31 -8.96
N GLN A 65 -21.98 0.01 -7.70
CA GLN A 65 -20.94 -0.96 -7.36
C GLN A 65 -21.40 -2.44 -7.41
N LYS A 66 -22.69 -2.73 -7.25
CA LYS A 66 -23.22 -4.12 -7.28
C LYS A 66 -23.17 -4.81 -8.66
N LYS A 67 -22.73 -4.14 -9.72
CA LYS A 67 -22.59 -4.77 -11.06
C LYS A 67 -21.30 -5.59 -11.27
N LYS A 68 -20.35 -5.66 -10.31
CA LYS A 68 -19.14 -6.49 -10.47
C LYS A 68 -18.60 -7.02 -9.14
N LEU A 69 -19.28 -7.98 -8.50
CA LEU A 69 -18.54 -8.94 -7.67
C LEU A 69 -17.84 -9.89 -8.63
N PRO A 70 -16.50 -9.85 -8.75
CA PRO A 70 -15.80 -10.70 -9.71
C PRO A 70 -15.96 -12.15 -9.24
N LEU A 71 -16.72 -12.97 -9.99
CA LEU A 71 -16.87 -14.41 -9.74
C LEU A 71 -15.50 -15.10 -9.48
N GLY A 72 -14.42 -14.57 -10.05
CA GLY A 72 -13.06 -15.04 -9.82
C GLY A 72 -12.59 -15.02 -8.35
N LYS A 73 -13.10 -14.12 -7.49
CA LYS A 73 -12.70 -14.10 -6.07
C LYS A 73 -13.39 -15.19 -5.24
N ILE A 74 -14.63 -15.56 -5.58
CA ILE A 74 -15.36 -16.64 -4.89
C ILE A 74 -14.79 -18.00 -5.30
N ALA A 75 -14.44 -18.19 -6.58
CA ALA A 75 -13.76 -19.39 -7.05
C ALA A 75 -12.44 -19.64 -6.31
N GLY A 76 -11.65 -18.58 -6.05
CA GLY A 76 -10.41 -18.69 -5.28
C GLY A 76 -10.63 -19.19 -3.85
N VAL A 77 -11.69 -18.72 -3.17
CA VAL A 77 -12.01 -19.15 -1.80
C VAL A 77 -12.49 -20.60 -1.76
N ILE A 78 -13.30 -21.04 -2.73
CA ILE A 78 -13.77 -22.44 -2.83
C ILE A 78 -12.60 -23.39 -3.09
N VAL A 79 -11.67 -23.04 -3.98
CA VAL A 79 -10.46 -23.82 -4.23
C VAL A 79 -9.58 -23.90 -2.98
N LEU A 80 -9.43 -22.79 -2.25
CA LEU A 80 -8.66 -22.75 -1.00
C LEU A 80 -9.28 -23.66 0.07
N LEU A 81 -10.59 -23.59 0.28
CA LEU A 81 -11.32 -24.44 1.22
C LEU A 81 -11.26 -25.92 0.81
N GLY A 82 -11.35 -26.22 -0.48
CA GLY A 82 -11.17 -27.58 -1.01
C GLY A 82 -9.77 -28.14 -0.76
N LEU A 83 -8.73 -27.31 -0.87
CA LEU A 83 -7.35 -27.70 -0.56
C LEU A 83 -7.12 -27.92 0.94
N VAL A 84 -7.74 -27.11 1.81
CA VAL A 84 -7.65 -27.27 3.27
C VAL A 84 -8.42 -28.52 3.73
N GLY A 85 -9.66 -28.68 3.28
CA GLY A 85 -10.49 -29.86 3.61
C GLY A 85 -9.94 -31.15 3.01
N GLY A 86 -9.55 -31.14 1.74
CA GLY A 86 -8.91 -32.27 1.09
C GLY A 86 -7.53 -32.60 1.67
N GLY A 87 -6.76 -31.57 2.05
CA GLY A 87 -5.48 -31.74 2.74
C GLY A 87 -5.62 -32.40 4.12
N PHE A 88 -6.69 -32.07 4.86
CA PHE A 88 -6.99 -32.70 6.15
C PHE A 88 -7.35 -34.18 5.99
N TRP A 89 -8.22 -34.52 5.03
CA TRP A 89 -8.62 -35.91 4.76
C TRP A 89 -7.45 -36.78 4.26
N ILE A 90 -6.60 -36.24 3.38
CA ILE A 90 -5.42 -36.95 2.86
C ILE A 90 -4.38 -37.18 3.97
N LYS A 91 -4.21 -36.22 4.89
CA LYS A 91 -3.28 -36.35 6.01
C LYS A 91 -3.63 -37.53 6.92
N GLU A 92 -4.93 -37.77 7.12
CA GLU A 92 -5.42 -38.81 8.03
C GLU A 92 -5.47 -40.20 7.36
N ASN A 93 -5.83 -40.28 6.08
CA ASN A 93 -6.00 -41.57 5.37
C ASN A 93 -4.78 -42.03 4.55
N LYS A 94 -3.90 -41.12 4.09
CA LYS A 94 -2.75 -41.46 3.21
C LYS A 94 -1.52 -40.57 3.45
N PRO A 95 -0.77 -40.77 4.55
CA PRO A 95 0.35 -39.91 4.94
C PRO A 95 1.51 -39.89 3.92
N GLU A 96 1.73 -40.97 3.17
CA GLU A 96 2.77 -41.01 2.12
C GLU A 96 2.49 -40.04 0.95
N LEU A 97 1.22 -39.90 0.56
CA LEU A 97 0.81 -38.95 -0.47
C LEU A 97 0.95 -37.51 0.02
N PHE A 98 0.63 -37.25 1.29
CA PHE A 98 0.81 -35.93 1.88
C PHE A 98 2.27 -35.48 1.86
N ASN A 99 3.21 -36.37 2.22
CA ASN A 99 4.65 -36.05 2.18
C ASN A 99 5.15 -35.81 0.74
N LYS A 100 4.76 -36.64 -0.23
CA LYS A 100 5.11 -36.43 -1.65
C LYS A 100 4.53 -35.13 -2.22
N VAL A 101 3.28 -34.79 -1.87
CA VAL A 101 2.65 -33.53 -2.28
C VAL A 101 3.35 -32.35 -1.62
N LYS A 102 3.68 -32.43 -0.33
CA LYS A 102 4.40 -31.38 0.39
C LYS A 102 5.77 -31.11 -0.22
N GLU A 103 6.54 -32.16 -0.52
CA GLU A 103 7.85 -32.04 -1.18
C GLU A 103 7.74 -31.41 -2.57
N LYS A 104 6.80 -31.89 -3.42
CA LYS A 104 6.56 -31.27 -4.73
C LYS A 104 6.09 -29.83 -4.64
N THR A 105 5.27 -29.50 -3.64
CA THR A 105 4.77 -28.13 -3.43
C THR A 105 5.88 -27.22 -2.92
N GLN A 106 6.77 -27.72 -2.06
CA GLN A 106 7.94 -26.99 -1.59
C GLN A 106 8.95 -26.75 -2.71
N ASN A 107 9.23 -27.76 -3.54
CA ASN A 107 10.10 -27.63 -4.70
C ASN A 107 9.51 -26.69 -5.75
N ALA A 108 8.21 -26.82 -6.06
CA ALA A 108 7.52 -25.89 -6.96
C ALA A 108 7.46 -24.47 -6.39
N ALA A 109 7.28 -24.29 -5.08
CA ALA A 109 7.32 -22.98 -4.44
C ALA A 109 8.73 -22.38 -4.46
N ALA A 110 9.77 -23.18 -4.31
CA ALA A 110 11.16 -22.75 -4.45
C ALA A 110 11.46 -22.34 -5.90
N ASP A 111 11.07 -23.14 -6.89
CA ASP A 111 11.21 -22.83 -8.31
C ASP A 111 10.42 -21.59 -8.72
N ILE A 112 9.19 -21.44 -8.22
CA ILE A 112 8.38 -20.23 -8.46
C ILE A 112 9.01 -19.03 -7.77
N LYS A 113 9.56 -19.19 -6.56
CA LYS A 113 10.26 -18.12 -5.84
C LYS A 113 11.55 -17.72 -6.56
N GLU A 114 12.28 -18.68 -7.12
CA GLU A 114 13.48 -18.45 -7.93
C GLU A 114 13.14 -17.79 -9.26
N LYS A 115 12.12 -18.27 -9.98
CA LYS A 115 11.63 -17.67 -11.24
C LYS A 115 10.94 -16.32 -11.05
N ALA A 116 10.27 -16.10 -9.92
CA ALA A 116 9.72 -14.79 -9.55
C ALA A 116 10.81 -13.81 -9.09
N ALA A 117 11.94 -14.34 -8.58
CA ALA A 117 13.11 -13.55 -8.21
C ALA A 117 14.07 -13.31 -9.38
N SER A 118 14.03 -14.14 -10.44
CA SER A 118 14.89 -13.97 -11.60
C SER A 118 14.37 -12.83 -12.47
N ILE A 119 15.00 -11.68 -12.28
CA ILE A 119 14.78 -10.51 -13.12
C ILE A 119 15.51 -10.77 -14.44
N ASP A 120 14.81 -10.50 -15.53
CA ASP A 120 15.40 -10.49 -16.86
C ASP A 120 16.77 -9.77 -16.85
N PRO A 121 17.87 -10.42 -17.28
CA PRO A 121 19.21 -9.84 -17.22
C PRO A 121 19.31 -8.47 -17.89
N ALA A 122 18.58 -8.24 -18.98
CA ALA A 122 18.56 -6.94 -19.66
C ALA A 122 17.86 -5.87 -18.81
N ALA A 123 16.71 -6.17 -18.20
CA ALA A 123 16.07 -5.27 -17.25
C ALA A 123 16.96 -4.95 -16.04
N ARG A 124 17.66 -5.95 -15.49
CA ARG A 124 18.62 -5.77 -14.39
C ARG A 124 19.77 -4.85 -14.79
N SER A 125 20.33 -5.05 -15.98
CA SER A 125 21.39 -4.19 -16.54
C SER A 125 20.92 -2.75 -16.69
N ALA A 126 19.74 -2.54 -17.27
CA ALA A 126 19.14 -1.21 -17.43
C ALA A 126 18.88 -0.49 -16.10
N LEU A 127 18.40 -1.21 -15.08
CA LEU A 127 18.17 -0.66 -13.74
C LEU A 127 19.46 -0.23 -13.05
N ASN A 128 20.52 -1.06 -13.13
CA ASN A 128 21.82 -0.72 -12.56
C ASN A 128 22.43 0.50 -13.26
N LYS A 129 22.47 0.48 -14.61
CA LYS A 129 22.93 1.62 -15.41
C LYS A 129 22.21 2.92 -15.00
N ARG A 130 20.90 2.84 -14.77
CA ARG A 130 20.11 4.01 -14.37
C ARG A 130 20.43 4.52 -12.97
N LEU A 131 20.80 3.63 -12.02
CA LEU A 131 21.29 4.06 -10.71
C LEU A 131 22.67 4.73 -10.81
N ASP A 132 23.55 4.21 -11.67
CA ASP A 132 24.88 4.80 -11.90
C ASP A 132 24.76 6.20 -12.52
N GLU A 133 23.88 6.36 -13.51
CA GLU A 133 23.53 7.67 -14.10
C GLU A 133 22.95 8.63 -13.08
N PHE A 134 22.10 8.14 -12.16
CA PHE A 134 21.55 8.95 -11.07
C PHE A 134 22.66 9.41 -10.12
N GLN A 135 23.56 8.52 -9.71
CA GLN A 135 24.70 8.88 -8.86
C GLN A 135 25.55 9.96 -9.54
N PHE A 136 25.92 9.75 -10.81
CA PHE A 136 26.68 10.73 -11.58
C PHE A 136 25.96 12.09 -11.68
N ALA A 137 24.63 12.10 -11.84
CA ALA A 137 23.85 13.34 -11.90
C ALA A 137 23.82 14.10 -10.56
N VAL A 138 23.87 13.37 -9.43
CA VAL A 138 24.01 13.99 -8.10
C VAL A 138 25.40 14.57 -7.91
N ASP A 139 26.46 13.83 -8.30
CA ASP A 139 27.87 14.25 -8.15
C ASP A 139 28.18 15.51 -8.98
N ASN A 140 27.63 15.63 -10.19
CA ASN A 140 27.84 16.82 -11.05
C ASN A 140 26.91 18.01 -10.69
N GLU A 141 26.48 18.09 -9.43
CA GLU A 141 25.71 19.16 -8.80
C GLU A 141 24.42 19.62 -9.50
N SER A 142 23.94 18.96 -10.54
CA SER A 142 22.74 19.40 -11.23
C SER A 142 21.49 18.84 -10.54
N THR A 143 20.92 19.61 -9.62
CA THR A 143 19.66 19.28 -8.94
C THR A 143 18.57 18.92 -9.95
N GLU A 144 18.50 19.68 -11.05
CA GLU A 144 17.52 19.46 -12.12
C GLU A 144 17.73 18.13 -12.84
N LYS A 145 18.98 17.80 -13.21
CA LYS A 145 19.30 16.49 -13.80
C LYS A 145 19.00 15.36 -12.84
N ALA A 146 19.36 15.48 -11.57
CA ALA A 146 19.05 14.47 -10.55
C ALA A 146 17.54 14.28 -10.36
N LEU A 147 16.76 15.36 -10.40
CA LEU A 147 15.30 15.31 -10.31
C LEU A 147 14.64 14.63 -11.53
N ALA A 148 15.26 14.69 -12.72
CA ALA A 148 14.75 14.01 -13.92
C ALA A 148 14.73 12.48 -13.79
N PHE A 149 15.49 11.90 -12.85
CA PHE A 149 15.44 10.46 -12.54
C PHE A 149 14.21 10.06 -11.73
N PHE A 150 13.45 11.02 -11.19
CA PHE A 150 12.26 10.76 -10.41
C PHE A 150 11.01 10.90 -11.28
N THR A 151 9.96 10.16 -10.92
CA THR A 151 8.62 10.44 -11.46
C THR A 151 8.05 11.71 -10.81
N ASP A 152 7.08 12.37 -11.45
CA ASP A 152 6.42 13.55 -10.88
C ASP A 152 5.72 13.26 -9.55
N GLN A 153 5.31 12.00 -9.37
CA GLN A 153 4.66 11.51 -8.14
C GLN A 153 5.65 10.96 -7.13
N ALA A 154 6.97 11.10 -7.35
CA ALA A 154 7.93 10.47 -6.49
C ALA A 154 7.91 11.01 -5.07
N ARG A 155 8.13 10.12 -4.11
CA ARG A 155 8.07 10.41 -2.68
C ARG A 155 9.26 9.85 -1.92
N PHE A 156 9.76 10.63 -0.97
CA PHE A 156 10.79 10.24 -0.03
C PHE A 156 10.18 10.02 1.36
N TYR A 157 10.31 8.81 1.88
CA TYR A 157 9.81 8.42 3.19
C TYR A 157 10.98 8.38 4.17
N LYS A 158 11.11 9.41 5.00
CA LYS A 158 12.02 9.39 6.16
C LYS A 158 11.51 8.36 7.17
N LYS A 159 12.43 7.81 7.96
CA LYS A 159 12.07 6.97 9.09
C LYS A 159 11.14 7.75 10.04
N ASP A 160 10.11 7.10 10.55
CA ASP A 160 9.15 7.62 11.54
C ASP A 160 8.36 8.88 11.13
N ALA A 161 8.53 9.38 9.91
CA ALA A 161 7.77 10.52 9.41
C ALA A 161 6.32 10.12 9.09
N LYS A 162 5.36 10.85 9.66
CA LYS A 162 3.92 10.64 9.42
C LYS A 162 3.51 10.90 7.97
N GLN A 163 4.24 11.77 7.26
CA GLN A 163 3.94 12.13 5.87
C GLN A 163 5.20 12.01 5.00
N PRO A 164 5.06 11.54 3.74
CA PRO A 164 6.17 11.51 2.80
C PRO A 164 6.57 12.91 2.35
N ALA A 165 7.87 13.13 2.18
CA ALA A 165 8.42 14.32 1.55
C ALA A 165 8.46 14.17 0.02
N ARG A 166 8.66 15.29 -0.68
CA ARG A 166 8.91 15.30 -2.13
C ARG A 166 10.32 14.77 -2.43
N ALA A 167 10.55 14.27 -3.64
CA ALA A 167 11.88 13.83 -4.09
C ALA A 167 12.96 14.91 -3.93
N SER A 168 12.63 16.18 -4.15
CA SER A 168 13.56 17.31 -3.94
C SER A 168 14.08 17.41 -2.51
N SER A 169 13.34 16.94 -1.52
CA SER A 169 13.81 16.90 -0.13
C SER A 169 14.93 15.87 0.07
N LEU A 170 14.93 14.77 -0.68
CA LEU A 170 16.03 13.80 -0.67
C LEU A 170 17.27 14.40 -1.33
N ILE A 171 17.14 15.05 -2.49
CA ILE A 171 18.28 15.69 -3.17
C ILE A 171 18.88 16.79 -2.28
N LYS A 172 18.04 17.61 -1.65
CA LYS A 172 18.49 18.61 -0.68
C LYS A 172 19.22 17.97 0.50
N LEU A 173 18.73 16.84 1.03
CA LEU A 173 19.39 16.10 2.10
C LEU A 173 20.79 15.63 1.67
N ILE A 174 20.90 15.03 0.49
CA ILE A 174 22.17 14.53 -0.05
C ILE A 174 23.16 15.69 -0.18
N LYS A 175 22.77 16.79 -0.82
CA LYS A 175 23.62 18.00 -0.97
C LYS A 175 23.96 18.69 0.35
N THR A 176 23.19 18.48 1.41
CA THR A 176 23.52 19.03 2.74
C THR A 176 24.69 18.25 3.37
N TYR A 177 24.82 16.97 3.03
CA TYR A 177 25.72 16.02 3.69
C TYR A 177 26.84 15.47 2.80
N ALA A 178 26.76 15.67 1.49
CA ALA A 178 27.80 15.37 0.51
C ALA A 178 28.20 16.70 -0.14
N ASP A 179 29.49 16.99 -0.17
CA ASP A 179 30.01 18.11 -0.97
C ASP A 179 30.16 17.59 -2.42
N ASP A 180 31.19 16.77 -2.68
CA ASP A 180 31.50 16.25 -4.02
C ASP A 180 31.41 14.71 -4.13
N ASP A 181 31.29 14.02 -2.99
CA ASP A 181 31.50 12.57 -2.92
C ASP A 181 30.22 11.87 -2.46
N PHE A 182 29.34 11.56 -3.41
CA PHE A 182 28.13 10.77 -3.18
C PHE A 182 28.23 9.40 -3.87
N LYS A 183 27.84 8.34 -3.15
CA LYS A 183 27.86 6.97 -3.67
C LYS A 183 26.60 6.21 -3.30
N VAL A 184 26.03 5.50 -4.25
CA VAL A 184 24.92 4.57 -4.05
C VAL A 184 25.46 3.15 -4.04
N GLU A 185 25.51 2.52 -2.87
CA GLU A 185 25.96 1.13 -2.74
C GLU A 185 24.76 0.19 -2.70
N LYS A 186 24.62 -0.66 -3.71
CA LYS A 186 23.49 -1.59 -3.82
C LYS A 186 23.69 -2.83 -2.95
N GLU A 187 22.71 -3.12 -2.09
CA GLU A 187 22.70 -4.28 -1.19
C GLU A 187 21.78 -5.37 -1.74
N GLY A 188 22.38 -6.36 -2.40
CA GLY A 188 21.68 -7.54 -2.90
C GLY A 188 21.04 -7.40 -4.29
N ALA A 189 20.09 -8.29 -4.58
CA ALA A 189 19.41 -8.34 -5.87
C ALA A 189 18.18 -7.42 -5.90
N TRP A 190 17.87 -6.91 -7.09
CA TRP A 190 16.59 -6.29 -7.35
C TRP A 190 15.45 -7.28 -7.06
N LYS A 191 14.35 -6.79 -6.50
CA LYS A 191 13.13 -7.54 -6.23
C LYS A 191 12.02 -6.99 -7.11
N ARG A 192 11.34 -7.87 -7.83
CA ARG A 192 10.23 -7.50 -8.72
C ARG A 192 8.91 -7.56 -7.97
N ASN A 193 8.00 -6.62 -8.23
CA ASN A 193 6.62 -6.72 -7.76
C ASN A 193 5.83 -7.76 -8.57
N SER A 194 4.71 -8.23 -8.03
CA SER A 194 3.86 -9.25 -8.68
C SER A 194 3.35 -8.86 -10.07
N ASP A 195 3.15 -7.56 -10.31
CA ASP A 195 2.71 -7.03 -11.61
C ASP A 195 3.87 -6.87 -12.62
N GLY A 196 5.10 -7.09 -12.19
CA GLY A 196 6.29 -6.99 -13.01
C GLY A 196 6.69 -5.59 -13.47
N SER A 197 5.96 -4.55 -13.07
CA SER A 197 6.13 -3.15 -13.49
C SER A 197 7.02 -2.33 -12.57
N LYS A 198 7.23 -2.83 -11.34
CA LYS A 198 8.02 -2.18 -10.30
C LYS A 198 9.14 -3.07 -9.80
N PHE A 199 10.27 -2.43 -9.53
CA PHE A 199 11.46 -3.06 -8.99
C PHE A 199 11.88 -2.31 -7.73
N ALA A 200 12.35 -3.06 -6.74
CA ALA A 200 12.85 -2.52 -5.48
C ALA A 200 14.24 -3.06 -5.21
N VAL A 201 15.13 -2.23 -4.68
CA VAL A 201 16.44 -2.68 -4.22
C VAL A 201 16.81 -1.99 -2.92
N SER A 202 17.42 -2.74 -2.01
CA SER A 202 18.07 -2.15 -0.84
C SER A 202 19.39 -1.53 -1.27
N ALA A 203 19.71 -0.36 -0.73
CA ALA A 203 20.95 0.33 -1.00
C ALA A 203 21.36 1.17 0.21
N THR A 204 22.63 1.46 0.33
CA THR A 204 23.15 2.46 1.27
C THR A 204 23.63 3.67 0.49
N LEU A 205 23.10 4.84 0.84
CA LEU A 205 23.56 6.12 0.33
C LEU A 205 24.74 6.58 1.19
N HIS A 206 25.93 6.69 0.61
CA HIS A 206 27.11 7.27 1.24
C HIS A 206 27.20 8.73 0.84
N MET A 207 27.29 9.61 1.83
CA MET A 207 27.39 11.05 1.67
C MET A 207 28.64 11.49 2.41
N ILE A 208 29.70 11.82 1.67
CA ILE A 208 30.99 12.17 2.23
C ILE A 208 31.14 13.69 2.19
N LYS A 209 31.39 14.28 3.35
CA LYS A 209 31.66 15.70 3.52
C LYS A 209 33.12 15.91 3.88
N ARG A 210 33.81 16.84 3.21
CA ARG A 210 35.19 17.18 3.55
C ARG A 210 35.14 18.31 4.59
N GLU A 211 35.56 18.01 5.82
CA GLU A 211 35.65 19.00 6.89
C GLU A 211 37.13 19.27 7.21
N ILE A 212 37.43 20.40 7.86
CA ILE A 212 38.82 20.79 8.22
C ILE A 212 39.49 19.70 9.08
N THR A 213 38.72 19.00 9.89
CA THR A 213 39.18 17.92 10.79
C THR A 213 39.26 16.55 10.11
N GLY A 214 39.04 16.46 8.79
CA GLY A 214 38.99 15.23 8.03
C GLY A 214 37.63 14.93 7.43
N ASN A 215 37.51 13.78 6.77
CA ASN A 215 36.30 13.40 6.07
C ASN A 215 35.25 12.83 7.03
N VAL A 216 34.01 13.33 6.93
CA VAL A 216 32.87 12.78 7.65
C VAL A 216 32.03 11.97 6.67
N ASN A 217 32.01 10.65 6.85
CA ASN A 217 31.18 9.76 6.07
C ASN A 217 29.82 9.57 6.75
N ARG A 218 28.75 9.94 6.06
CA ARG A 218 27.37 9.74 6.51
C ARG A 218 26.70 8.70 5.64
N THR A 219 26.08 7.70 6.27
CA THR A 219 25.38 6.63 5.57
C THR A 219 23.88 6.69 5.84
N LEU A 220 23.08 6.41 4.80
CA LEU A 220 21.64 6.30 4.89
C LEU A 220 21.16 5.03 4.17
N PRO A 221 20.83 3.95 4.90
CA PRO A 221 20.24 2.75 4.33
C PRO A 221 18.82 3.04 3.85
N VAL A 222 18.55 2.70 2.60
CA VAL A 222 17.29 2.95 1.90
C VAL A 222 16.81 1.73 1.12
N THR A 223 15.52 1.72 0.77
CA THR A 223 15.01 0.95 -0.37
C THR A 223 14.57 1.91 -1.47
N ILE A 224 15.12 1.71 -2.66
CA ILE A 224 14.79 2.46 -3.87
C ILE A 224 13.80 1.63 -4.69
N TYR A 225 12.66 2.23 -4.99
CA TYR A 225 11.62 1.67 -5.84
C TYR A 225 11.64 2.38 -7.18
N MET A 226 11.79 1.61 -8.26
CA MET A 226 11.78 2.10 -9.63
C MET A 226 10.59 1.53 -10.39
N ARG A 227 10.08 2.31 -11.33
CA ARG A 227 9.06 1.89 -12.29
C ARG A 227 9.46 2.32 -13.69
N LYS A 228 8.97 1.60 -14.68
CA LYS A 228 9.14 1.99 -16.08
C LYS A 228 8.12 3.10 -16.41
N ASP A 229 8.59 4.21 -16.93
CA ASP A 229 7.81 5.37 -17.38
C ASP A 229 8.20 5.67 -18.83
N SER A 230 7.26 5.51 -19.76
CA SER A 230 7.40 5.87 -21.19
C SER A 230 8.65 5.33 -21.91
N SER A 231 9.29 4.28 -21.37
CA SER A 231 10.49 3.53 -21.83
C SER A 231 11.67 3.60 -20.86
N GLU A 232 11.73 4.61 -19.98
CA GLU A 232 12.83 4.81 -19.05
C GLU A 232 12.51 4.27 -17.66
N TRP A 233 13.54 3.87 -16.91
CA TRP A 233 13.40 3.57 -15.50
C TRP A 233 13.50 4.86 -14.68
N LYS A 234 12.48 5.11 -13.86
CA LYS A 234 12.44 6.27 -12.96
C LYS A 234 12.18 5.84 -11.52
N ILE A 235 12.76 6.57 -10.59
CA ILE A 235 12.59 6.40 -9.15
C ILE A 235 11.18 6.91 -8.78
N GLU A 236 10.33 6.01 -8.30
CA GLU A 236 8.98 6.34 -7.82
C GLU A 236 9.00 6.59 -6.31
N LYS A 237 9.84 5.89 -5.56
CA LYS A 237 9.84 5.98 -4.11
C LYS A 237 11.21 5.65 -3.55
N VAL A 238 11.62 6.40 -2.53
CA VAL A 238 12.79 6.09 -1.71
C VAL A 238 12.32 6.01 -0.26
N LYS A 239 12.62 4.91 0.44
CA LYS A 239 12.27 4.71 1.85
C LYS A 239 13.53 4.53 2.68
N ALA A 240 13.78 5.43 3.61
CA ALA A 240 14.86 5.28 4.59
C ALA A 240 14.48 4.27 5.68
N HIS A 241 15.42 3.41 6.05
CA HIS A 241 15.24 2.42 7.12
C HIS A 241 15.79 2.89 8.47
N SER A 242 16.76 3.82 8.44
CA SER A 242 17.31 4.48 9.62
C SER A 242 17.39 6.00 9.40
N ASP A 243 17.75 6.72 10.46
CA ASP A 243 18.29 8.07 10.32
C ASP A 243 19.69 8.04 9.72
N VAL A 244 20.18 9.21 9.31
CA VAL A 244 21.54 9.38 8.80
C VAL A 244 22.53 9.10 9.93
N THR A 245 23.40 8.11 9.74
CA THR A 245 24.45 7.77 10.70
C THR A 245 25.78 8.36 10.26
N ALA A 246 26.48 9.06 11.15
CA ALA A 246 27.81 9.59 10.87
C ALA A 246 28.91 8.68 11.43
N LYS A 247 29.95 8.43 10.65
CA LYS A 247 31.21 7.83 11.10
C LYS A 247 32.34 8.80 10.75
N ARG A 248 33.15 9.18 11.73
CA ARG A 248 34.40 9.90 11.47
C ARG A 248 35.40 8.88 10.93
N GLY A 249 36.02 9.17 9.78
CA GLY A 249 37.18 8.42 9.32
C GLY A 249 38.29 8.56 10.36
N ALA A 250 38.94 7.44 10.69
CA ALA A 250 40.16 7.44 11.49
C ALA A 250 41.31 8.06 10.71
#